data_AF-A0A919MPL5-F1
#
_entry.id   AF-A0A919MPL5-F1
#
_cell.length_a   1.000
_cell.length_b   1.000
_cell.length_c   1.000
_cell.angle_alpha   90.00
_cell.angle_beta   90.00
_cell.angle_gamma   90.00
#
_symmetry.space_group_name_H-M   'P 1'
#
loop_
_entity.id
_entity.type
_entity.pdbx_description
1 polymer ?
#
loop_
_entity_poly.entity_id
_entity_poly.type
_entity_poly.pdbx_seq_one_letter_code
_entity_poly.pdbx_strand_id
1 'polypeptide(L)'
;MEPRLRPGAAWSHIVDWGSKYVGAVVRIAGLLHLAEHLHDGWGQPIDADTIERAALIGDYYAAHALAAFDDMSADQSTRNARTILAWIERTGSSAFTKREVFRALKSSQLPTAADFDPPLSVLEAHGYLRQLDPPAPKRAGGRPPSPSFLVHPEVHRPAASVHPITAVRRSA
;
A
#
# COMPACT_ATOMS: atom_id res chain seq x y z
N MET A 1 -23.88 -0.93 -5.80
CA MET A 1 -22.77 -0.07 -5.34
C MET A 1 -22.50 -0.28 -3.85
N GLU A 2 -23.47 -0.03 -2.96
CA GLU A 2 -23.34 -0.23 -1.50
C GLU A 2 -22.71 -1.57 -1.05
N PRO A 3 -22.98 -2.72 -1.70
CA PRO A 3 -22.33 -3.98 -1.31
C PRO A 3 -20.81 -4.03 -1.59
N ARG A 4 -20.31 -3.25 -2.56
CA ARG A 4 -18.89 -3.26 -2.98
C ARG A 4 -17.99 -2.49 -2.01
N LEU A 5 -18.55 -1.55 -1.23
CA LEU A 5 -17.83 -0.68 -0.29
C LEU A 5 -17.69 -1.26 1.13
N ARG A 6 -18.39 -2.36 1.44
CA ARG A 6 -18.36 -2.98 2.76
C ARG A 6 -16.94 -3.45 3.13
N PRO A 7 -16.59 -3.50 4.44
CA PRO A 7 -15.34 -4.12 4.87
C PRO A 7 -15.18 -5.53 4.27
N GLY A 8 -14.04 -5.79 3.62
CA GLY A 8 -13.75 -7.07 2.96
C GLY A 8 -14.36 -7.25 1.56
N ALA A 9 -15.10 -6.27 1.05
CA ALA A 9 -15.59 -6.26 -0.33
C ALA A 9 -14.57 -5.64 -1.29
N ALA A 10 -14.82 -5.77 -2.59
CA ALA A 10 -13.88 -5.39 -3.65
C ALA A 10 -13.36 -3.95 -3.56
N TRP A 11 -14.13 -3.00 -3.03
CA TRP A 11 -13.74 -1.58 -2.95
C TRP A 11 -13.43 -1.12 -1.52
N SER A 12 -13.22 -2.04 -0.58
CA SER A 12 -13.03 -1.70 0.84
C SER A 12 -11.78 -0.87 1.13
N HIS A 13 -10.78 -0.90 0.24
CA HIS A 13 -9.53 -0.15 0.37
C HIS A 13 -9.52 1.15 -0.46
N ILE A 14 -10.60 1.44 -1.20
CA ILE A 14 -10.77 2.66 -2.01
C ILE A 14 -12.06 3.41 -1.67
N VAL A 15 -12.55 3.31 -0.44
CA VAL A 15 -13.87 3.86 -0.03
C VAL A 15 -14.02 5.36 -0.34
N ASP A 16 -12.97 6.14 -0.12
CA ASP A 16 -12.95 7.58 -0.41
C ASP A 16 -13.14 7.90 -1.90
N TRP A 17 -12.68 7.00 -2.78
CA TRP A 17 -12.92 7.08 -4.21
C TRP A 17 -14.28 6.49 -4.58
N GLY A 18 -14.58 5.29 -4.09
CA GLY A 18 -15.79 4.54 -4.42
C GLY A 18 -17.07 5.28 -4.00
N SER A 19 -17.06 6.02 -2.90
CA SER A 19 -18.18 6.88 -2.47
C SER A 19 -18.59 7.94 -3.52
N LYS A 20 -17.69 8.30 -4.44
CA LYS A 20 -17.93 9.28 -5.52
C LYS A 20 -18.40 8.63 -6.83
N TYR A 21 -18.45 7.30 -6.88
CA TYR A 21 -18.75 6.53 -8.09
C TYR A 21 -20.10 6.90 -8.72
N VAL A 22 -21.18 6.92 -7.93
CA VAL A 22 -22.53 7.19 -8.44
C VAL A 22 -22.61 8.58 -9.06
N GLY A 23 -22.06 9.60 -8.38
CA GLY A 23 -22.03 10.97 -8.91
C GLY A 23 -21.12 11.12 -10.14
N ALA A 24 -20.09 10.28 -10.30
CA ALA A 24 -19.29 10.24 -11.53
C ALA A 24 -20.09 9.65 -12.70
N VAL A 25 -20.77 8.52 -12.50
CA VAL A 25 -21.61 7.87 -13.51
C VAL A 25 -22.73 8.80 -13.98
N VAL A 26 -23.44 9.46 -13.06
CA VAL A 26 -24.52 10.40 -13.43
C VAL A 26 -23.99 11.58 -14.24
N ARG A 27 -22.80 12.11 -13.91
CA ARG A 27 -22.19 13.17 -14.72
C ARG A 27 -21.78 12.70 -16.11
N ILE A 28 -21.24 11.48 -16.22
CA ILE A 28 -20.93 10.87 -17.53
C ILE A 28 -22.22 10.72 -18.34
N ALA A 29 -23.31 10.26 -17.74
CA ALA A 29 -24.60 10.14 -18.43
C ALA A 29 -25.10 11.50 -18.93
N GLY A 30 -24.99 12.55 -18.12
CA GLY A 30 -25.32 13.92 -18.55
C GLY A 30 -24.46 14.40 -19.74
N LEU A 31 -23.17 14.08 -19.74
CA LEU A 31 -22.28 14.41 -20.87
C LEU A 31 -22.63 13.64 -22.14
N LEU A 32 -22.91 12.33 -22.03
CA LEU A 32 -23.35 11.52 -23.17
C LEU A 32 -24.68 12.04 -23.73
N HIS A 33 -25.65 12.35 -22.86
CA HIS A 33 -26.94 12.90 -23.23
C HIS A 33 -26.83 14.20 -24.00
N LEU A 34 -26.02 15.15 -23.50
CA LEU A 34 -25.80 16.43 -24.17
C LEU A 34 -25.03 16.29 -25.48
N ALA A 35 -24.13 15.31 -25.58
CA ALA A 35 -23.39 15.03 -26.80
C ALA A 35 -24.29 14.43 -27.90
N GLU A 36 -25.36 13.72 -27.53
CA GLU A 36 -26.36 13.17 -28.47
C GLU A 36 -27.44 14.19 -28.82
N HIS A 37 -27.80 15.07 -27.89
CA HIS A 37 -28.86 16.07 -28.04
C HIS A 37 -28.29 17.50 -27.98
N LEU A 38 -27.45 17.88 -28.96
CA LEU A 38 -26.65 19.11 -28.90
C LEU A 38 -27.47 20.41 -28.78
N HIS A 39 -28.68 20.47 -29.33
CA HIS A 39 -29.46 21.71 -29.43
C HIS A 39 -30.53 21.85 -28.34
N ASP A 40 -31.08 20.75 -27.85
CA ASP A 40 -32.24 20.72 -26.97
C ASP A 40 -32.13 19.70 -25.82
N GLY A 41 -30.98 19.06 -25.63
CA GLY A 41 -30.76 18.03 -24.59
C GLY A 41 -31.00 18.51 -23.15
N TRP A 42 -30.80 19.80 -22.87
CA TRP A 42 -31.11 20.42 -21.57
C TRP A 42 -32.58 20.37 -21.16
N GLY A 43 -33.52 20.25 -22.10
CA GLY A 43 -34.96 20.17 -21.84
C GLY A 43 -35.52 18.75 -21.94
N GLN A 44 -34.68 17.78 -22.26
CA GLN A 44 -35.05 16.39 -22.53
C GLN A 44 -34.67 15.51 -21.33
N PRO A 45 -35.51 14.53 -20.95
CA PRO A 45 -35.14 13.55 -19.93
C PRO A 45 -33.95 12.70 -20.41
N ILE A 46 -33.12 12.24 -19.46
CA ILE A 46 -32.04 11.29 -19.76
C ILE A 46 -32.64 9.88 -19.77
N ASP A 47 -32.46 9.17 -20.89
CA ASP A 47 -32.95 7.81 -21.06
C ASP A 47 -32.13 6.78 -20.28
N ALA A 48 -32.77 5.64 -19.99
CA ALA A 48 -32.14 4.52 -19.28
C ALA A 48 -30.91 3.97 -20.03
N ASP A 49 -30.95 3.91 -21.36
CA ASP A 49 -29.81 3.45 -22.19
C ASP A 49 -28.57 4.33 -21.99
N THR A 50 -28.75 5.65 -21.90
CA THR A 50 -27.66 6.60 -21.63
C THR A 50 -27.06 6.38 -20.23
N ILE A 51 -27.88 6.04 -19.24
CA ILE A 51 -27.42 5.67 -17.90
C ILE A 51 -26.63 4.36 -17.94
N GLU A 52 -27.11 3.35 -18.67
CA GLU A 52 -26.43 2.05 -18.80
C GLU A 52 -25.06 2.20 -19.49
N ARG A 53 -24.99 2.98 -20.57
CA ARG A 53 -23.73 3.29 -21.27
C ARG A 53 -22.76 4.07 -20.38
N ALA A 54 -23.25 5.02 -19.59
CA ALA A 54 -22.42 5.72 -18.61
C ALA A 54 -21.93 4.79 -17.50
N ALA A 55 -22.75 3.83 -17.06
CA ALA A 55 -22.38 2.84 -16.06
C ALA A 55 -21.25 1.92 -16.57
N LEU A 56 -21.27 1.51 -17.85
CA LEU A 56 -20.18 0.75 -18.47
C LEU A 56 -18.84 1.49 -18.41
N ILE A 57 -18.85 2.79 -18.72
CA ILE A 57 -17.66 3.66 -18.59
C ILE A 57 -17.24 3.77 -17.12
N GLY A 58 -18.21 3.89 -16.21
CA GLY A 58 -17.97 3.88 -14.77
C GLY A 58 -17.23 2.63 -14.30
N ASP A 59 -17.72 1.44 -14.67
CA ASP A 59 -17.11 0.17 -14.28
C ASP A 59 -15.68 0.03 -14.83
N TYR A 60 -15.42 0.51 -16.05
CA TYR A 60 -14.07 0.59 -16.61
C TYR A 60 -13.12 1.42 -15.72
N TYR A 61 -13.55 2.61 -15.30
CA TYR A 61 -12.74 3.46 -14.43
C TYR A 61 -12.60 2.87 -13.02
N ALA A 62 -13.60 2.16 -12.52
CA ALA A 62 -13.51 1.49 -11.23
C ALA A 62 -12.47 0.37 -11.24
N ALA A 63 -12.39 -0.41 -12.31
CA ALA A 63 -11.34 -1.41 -12.47
C ALA A 63 -9.93 -0.78 -12.49
N HIS A 64 -9.77 0.35 -13.18
CA HIS A 64 -8.51 1.09 -13.22
C HIS A 64 -8.14 1.74 -11.88
N ALA A 65 -9.14 2.27 -11.15
CA ALA A 65 -8.92 2.82 -9.84
C ALA A 65 -8.35 1.76 -8.89
N LEU A 66 -8.95 0.56 -8.86
CA LEU A 66 -8.44 -0.55 -8.04
C LEU A 66 -6.96 -0.87 -8.35
N ALA A 67 -6.65 -1.09 -9.63
CA ALA A 67 -5.28 -1.40 -10.04
C ALA A 67 -4.28 -0.28 -9.65
N ALA A 68 -4.65 0.98 -9.82
CA ALA A 68 -3.79 2.11 -9.46
C ALA A 68 -3.60 2.23 -7.94
N PHE A 69 -4.67 2.05 -7.14
CA PHE A 69 -4.58 2.13 -5.67
C PHE A 69 -3.78 0.97 -5.07
N ASP A 70 -3.86 -0.22 -5.67
CA ASP A 70 -3.03 -1.37 -5.28
C ASP A 70 -1.54 -1.09 -5.53
N ASP A 71 -1.18 -0.60 -6.72
CA ASP A 71 0.20 -0.26 -7.09
C ASP A 71 0.77 0.85 -6.19
N MET A 72 0.00 1.92 -5.97
CA MET A 72 0.38 3.02 -5.06
C MET A 72 0.60 2.55 -3.62
N SER A 73 -0.18 1.58 -3.15
CA SER A 73 -0.06 1.02 -1.80
C SER A 73 1.21 0.17 -1.65
N ALA A 74 1.59 -0.58 -2.71
CA ALA A 74 2.85 -1.31 -2.76
C ALA A 74 4.07 -0.37 -2.77
N ASP A 75 4.01 0.72 -3.53
CA ASP A 75 5.03 1.76 -3.57
C ASP A 75 5.16 2.48 -2.21
N GLN A 76 4.04 2.78 -1.53
CA GLN A 76 4.07 3.36 -0.19
C GLN A 76 4.69 2.41 0.85
N SER A 77 4.38 1.12 0.79
CA SER A 77 4.97 0.10 1.68
C SER A 77 6.48 0.02 1.48
N THR A 78 6.94 0.10 0.22
CA THR A 78 8.36 0.11 -0.13
C THR A 78 9.06 1.37 0.36
N ARG A 79 8.45 2.55 0.21
CA ARG A 79 8.98 3.81 0.77
C ARG A 79 9.11 3.75 2.29
N ASN A 80 8.06 3.30 2.97
CA ASN A 80 8.06 3.18 4.43
C ASN A 80 9.10 2.14 4.91
N ALA A 81 9.29 1.05 4.15
CA ALA A 81 10.33 0.06 4.42
C ALA A 81 11.73 0.70 4.37
N ARG A 82 12.01 1.56 3.38
CA ARG A 82 13.26 2.32 3.31
C ARG A 82 13.44 3.27 4.50
N THR A 83 12.36 3.90 4.97
CA THR A 83 12.41 4.75 6.19
C THR A 83 12.78 3.93 7.43
N ILE A 84 12.22 2.73 7.59
CA ILE A 84 12.58 1.82 8.67
C ILE A 84 14.04 1.36 8.54
N LEU A 85 14.47 1.00 7.32
CA LEU A 85 15.86 0.58 7.06
C LEU A 85 16.86 1.68 7.40
N ALA A 86 16.62 2.92 6.96
CA ALA A 86 17.47 4.07 7.28
C ALA A 86 17.53 4.36 8.80
N TRP A 87 16.43 4.09 9.52
CA TRP A 87 16.43 4.18 10.98
C TRP A 87 17.31 3.09 11.60
N ILE A 88 17.20 1.84 11.14
CA ILE A 88 18.03 0.72 11.59
C ILE A 88 19.51 1.03 11.39
N GLU A 89 19.89 1.47 10.19
CA GLU A 89 21.28 1.84 9.84
C GLU A 89 21.81 2.95 10.76
N ARG A 90 20.99 3.99 10.99
CA ARG A 90 21.37 5.13 11.84
C ARG A 90 21.53 4.75 13.31
N THR A 91 20.74 3.82 13.83
CA THR A 91 20.81 3.41 15.24
C THR A 91 21.79 2.26 15.48
N GLY A 92 22.25 1.58 14.43
CA GLY A 92 23.09 0.39 14.56
C GLY A 92 22.35 -0.79 15.22
N SER A 93 21.02 -0.81 15.17
CA SER A 93 20.22 -1.79 15.91
C SER A 93 20.35 -3.19 15.28
N SER A 94 20.82 -4.17 16.05
CA SER A 94 20.84 -5.59 15.62
C SER A 94 19.52 -6.32 15.84
N ALA A 95 18.68 -5.79 16.74
CA ALA A 95 17.33 -6.26 17.01
C ALA A 95 16.44 -5.11 17.48
N PHE A 96 15.13 -5.20 17.26
CA PHE A 96 14.16 -4.25 17.78
C PHE A 96 12.76 -4.87 17.89
N THR A 97 11.87 -4.24 18.64
CA THR A 97 10.46 -4.59 18.70
C THR A 97 9.63 -3.69 17.80
N LYS A 98 8.48 -4.18 17.32
CA LYS A 98 7.52 -3.35 16.56
C LYS A 98 7.14 -2.07 17.32
N ARG A 99 7.08 -2.13 18.65
CA ARG A 99 6.76 -0.99 19.52
C ARG A 99 7.87 0.07 19.52
N GLU A 100 9.13 -0.33 19.47
CA GLU A 100 10.28 0.61 19.43
C GLU A 100 10.31 1.37 18.12
N VAL A 101 10.22 0.67 16.99
CA VAL A 101 10.20 1.32 15.67
C VAL A 101 8.96 2.22 15.50
N PHE A 102 7.79 1.78 16.00
CA PHE A 102 6.59 2.62 16.04
C PHE A 102 6.83 3.91 16.81
N ARG A 103 7.40 3.83 18.02
CA ARG A 103 7.69 5.04 18.84
C ARG A 103 8.70 5.96 18.17
N ALA A 104 9.69 5.40 17.46
CA ALA A 104 10.74 6.18 16.83
C ALA A 104 10.29 6.86 15.53
N LEU A 105 9.38 6.25 14.77
CA LEU A 105 9.04 6.66 13.40
C LEU A 105 7.57 7.02 13.18
N LYS A 106 6.74 7.02 14.24
CA LYS A 106 5.35 7.46 14.15
C LYS A 106 5.28 8.84 13.50
N SER A 107 4.51 8.94 12.43
CA SER A 107 4.33 10.17 11.64
C SER A 107 2.92 10.22 11.08
N SER A 108 2.59 11.26 10.30
CA SER A 108 1.32 11.31 9.57
C SER A 108 1.17 10.19 8.53
N GLN A 109 2.28 9.66 8.00
CA GLN A 109 2.30 8.55 7.04
C GLN A 109 2.27 7.16 7.71
N LEU A 110 2.68 7.08 8.97
CA LEU A 110 2.66 5.87 9.80
C LEU A 110 2.00 6.19 11.15
N PRO A 111 0.68 6.51 11.17
CA PRO A 111 0.02 7.01 12.37
C PRO A 111 -0.26 5.95 13.43
N THR A 112 -0.50 4.70 13.01
CA THR A 112 -0.90 3.58 13.86
C THR A 112 0.15 2.47 13.86
N ALA A 113 0.07 1.58 14.84
CA ALA A 113 0.95 0.42 14.89
C ALA A 113 0.68 -0.57 13.74
N ALA A 114 -0.54 -0.61 13.19
CA ALA A 114 -0.88 -1.50 12.08
C ALA A 114 -0.18 -1.07 10.78
N ASP A 115 0.05 0.22 10.59
CA ASP A 115 0.69 0.76 9.38
C ASP A 115 2.16 0.33 9.22
N PHE A 116 2.76 -0.23 10.28
CA PHE A 116 4.10 -0.80 10.24
C PHE A 116 4.13 -2.26 9.73
N ASP A 117 3.00 -2.96 9.68
CA ASP A 117 2.98 -4.36 9.21
C ASP A 117 3.42 -4.49 7.74
N PRO A 118 2.86 -3.74 6.77
CA PRO A 118 3.29 -3.83 5.38
C PRO A 118 4.80 -3.53 5.15
N PRO A 119 5.37 -2.42 5.65
CA PRO A 119 6.80 -2.16 5.42
C PRO A 119 7.73 -3.14 6.15
N LEU A 120 7.35 -3.67 7.32
CA LEU A 120 8.13 -4.72 7.99
C LEU A 120 8.11 -6.03 7.20
N SER A 121 6.96 -6.39 6.63
CA SER A 121 6.83 -7.57 5.78
C SER A 121 7.67 -7.45 4.50
N VAL A 122 7.73 -6.26 3.88
CA VAL A 122 8.63 -5.98 2.75
C VAL A 122 10.09 -6.25 3.14
N LEU A 123 10.54 -5.70 4.27
CA LEU A 123 11.93 -5.91 4.72
C LEU A 123 12.24 -7.38 5.04
N GLU A 124 11.30 -8.10 5.64
CA GLU A 124 11.44 -9.55 5.90
C GLU A 124 11.47 -10.37 4.60
N ALA A 125 10.58 -10.08 3.64
CA ALA A 125 10.54 -10.74 2.34
C ALA A 125 11.84 -10.54 1.53
N HIS A 126 12.47 -9.37 1.67
CA HIS A 126 13.77 -9.07 1.06
C HIS A 126 14.97 -9.55 1.90
N GLY A 127 14.75 -10.21 3.04
CA GLY A 127 15.81 -10.80 3.87
C GLY A 127 16.56 -9.81 4.76
N TYR A 128 16.10 -8.57 4.88
CA TYR A 128 16.68 -7.57 5.78
C TYR A 128 16.34 -7.83 7.25
N LEU A 129 15.17 -8.42 7.50
CA LEU A 129 14.67 -8.74 8.83
C LEU A 129 14.29 -10.22 8.94
N ARG A 130 14.24 -10.70 10.18
CA ARG A 130 13.56 -11.95 10.55
C ARG A 130 12.69 -11.69 11.76
N GLN A 131 11.39 -11.93 11.66
CA GLN A 131 10.52 -11.91 12.83
C GLN A 131 10.86 -13.10 13.73
N LEU A 132 11.02 -12.83 15.03
CA LEU A 132 11.13 -13.85 16.05
C LEU A 132 9.74 -14.21 16.57
N ASP A 133 9.53 -15.51 16.81
CA ASP A 133 8.33 -15.97 17.50
C ASP A 133 8.20 -15.22 18.83
N PRO A 134 7.00 -14.72 19.16
CA PRO A 134 6.79 -14.01 20.42
C PRO A 134 7.17 -14.96 21.58
N PRO A 135 7.94 -14.48 22.57
CA PRO A 135 8.27 -15.31 23.73
C PRO A 135 6.99 -15.78 24.41
N ALA A 136 7.00 -17.03 24.89
CA ALA A 136 5.85 -17.64 25.55
C ALA A 136 5.25 -16.68 26.60
N PRO A 137 3.91 -16.54 26.66
CA PRO A 137 3.27 -15.55 27.51
C PRO A 137 3.71 -15.73 28.96
N LYS A 138 4.34 -14.68 29.53
CA LYS A 138 4.69 -14.64 30.94
C LYS A 138 3.40 -14.46 31.74
N ARG A 139 2.78 -15.58 32.12
CA ARG A 139 1.56 -15.74 32.93
C ARG A 139 0.24 -15.47 32.19
N ALA A 140 -0.77 -16.26 32.55
CA ALA A 140 -2.13 -16.18 32.02
C ALA A 140 -2.77 -14.83 32.42
N GLY A 141 -2.99 -13.96 31.44
CA GLY A 141 -3.69 -12.68 31.62
C GLY A 141 -2.84 -11.47 31.31
N GLY A 142 -2.61 -11.19 30.01
CA GLY A 142 -1.97 -9.98 29.53
C GLY A 142 -2.02 -9.86 28.02
N ARG A 143 -1.94 -8.62 27.49
CA ARG A 143 -1.78 -8.40 26.04
C ARG A 143 -0.48 -9.06 25.56
N PRO A 144 -0.48 -9.81 24.45
CA PRO A 144 0.73 -10.44 23.93
C PRO A 144 1.87 -9.43 23.77
N PRO A 145 3.13 -9.84 24.01
CA PRO A 145 4.29 -8.99 23.75
C PRO A 145 4.33 -8.58 22.27
N SER A 146 4.86 -7.38 22.00
CA SER A 146 5.04 -6.93 20.61
C SER A 146 6.02 -7.86 19.88
N PRO A 147 5.80 -8.17 18.59
CA PRO A 147 6.75 -8.93 17.79
C PRO A 147 8.14 -8.29 17.81
N SER A 148 9.16 -9.15 17.85
CA SER A 148 10.58 -8.76 17.80
C SER A 148 11.17 -9.15 16.45
N PHE A 149 12.09 -8.35 15.96
CA PHE A 149 12.77 -8.55 14.68
C PHE A 149 14.28 -8.58 14.92
N LEU A 150 14.96 -9.53 14.29
CA LEU A 150 16.40 -9.53 14.11
C LEU A 150 16.75 -8.85 12.79
N VAL A 151 17.82 -8.06 12.80
CA VAL A 151 18.34 -7.37 11.62
C VAL A 151 19.43 -8.21 10.99
N HIS A 152 19.41 -8.35 9.66
CA HIS A 152 20.47 -9.04 8.92
C HIS A 152 21.82 -8.31 9.12
N PRO A 153 22.92 -9.01 9.48
CA PRO A 153 24.20 -8.37 9.77
C PRO A 153 24.74 -7.47 8.64
N GLU A 154 24.44 -7.79 7.38
CA GLU A 154 24.85 -6.98 6.22
C GLU A 154 24.22 -5.58 6.18
N VAL A 155 23.09 -5.34 6.88
CA VAL A 155 22.48 -4.01 6.95
C VAL A 155 23.44 -2.98 7.55
N HIS A 156 24.28 -3.43 8.48
CA HIS A 156 25.26 -2.58 9.16
C HIS A 156 26.64 -2.63 8.50
N ARG A 157 26.83 -3.48 7.49
CA ARG A 157 28.07 -3.44 6.72
C ARG A 157 28.02 -2.22 5.80
N PRO A 158 29.01 -1.33 5.83
CA PRO A 158 29.16 -0.36 4.75
C PRO A 158 29.19 -1.14 3.45
N ALA A 159 28.40 -0.72 2.45
CA ALA A 159 28.34 -1.35 1.14
C ALA A 159 29.78 -1.64 0.72
N ALA A 160 30.14 -2.93 0.68
CA ALA A 160 31.51 -3.33 0.36
C ALA A 160 31.84 -2.62 -0.94
N SER A 161 32.88 -1.77 -0.92
CA SER A 161 33.45 -1.22 -2.12
C SER A 161 33.60 -2.38 -3.10
N VAL A 162 32.88 -2.30 -4.22
CA VAL A 162 32.85 -3.36 -5.24
C VAL A 162 34.28 -3.82 -5.45
N HIS A 163 34.63 -5.00 -4.95
CA HIS A 163 35.99 -5.50 -5.13
C HIS A 163 36.11 -5.78 -6.62
N PRO A 164 36.96 -5.06 -7.36
CA PRO A 164 37.13 -5.33 -8.77
C PRO A 164 37.55 -6.79 -8.90
N ILE A 165 36.80 -7.55 -9.72
CA ILE A 165 37.16 -8.91 -10.04
C ILE A 165 38.54 -8.82 -10.68
N THR A 166 39.57 -9.17 -9.90
CA THR A 166 40.94 -9.14 -10.39
C THR A 166 41.03 -10.30 -11.36
N ALA A 167 40.96 -10.00 -12.66
CA ALA A 167 41.12 -10.98 -13.70
C ALA A 167 42.51 -11.63 -13.52
N VAL A 168 42.52 -12.87 -13.02
CA VAL A 168 43.73 -13.68 -12.98
C VAL A 168 44.13 -13.90 -14.43
N ARG A 169 45.09 -13.12 -14.92
CA ARG A 169 45.80 -13.44 -16.16
C ARG A 169 46.51 -14.76 -15.92
N ARG A 170 45.98 -15.83 -16.54
CA ARG A 170 46.75 -17.05 -16.75
C ARG A 170 47.86 -16.72 -17.74
N SER A 171 49.08 -16.62 -17.23
CA SER A 171 50.30 -16.66 -18.05
C SER A 171 50.46 -18.09 -18.57
N ALA A 172 50.59 -18.23 -19.88
CA ALA A 172 51.08 -19.44 -20.53
C ALA A 172 52.61 -19.44 -20.55
#